data_AF-A0A8S3IF64-F1
#
_entry.id   AF-A0A8S3IF64-F1
#
_cell.length_a   1.000
_cell.length_b   1.000
_cell.length_c   1.000
_cell.angle_alpha   90.00
_cell.angle_beta   90.00
_cell.angle_gamma   90.00
#
_symmetry.space_group_name_H-M   'P 1'
#
loop_
_entity.id
_entity.type
_entity.pdbx_description
1 polymer ?
#
loop_
_entity_poly.entity_id
_entity_poly.type
_entity_poly.pdbx_seq_one_letter_code
_entity_poly.pdbx_strand_id
1 'polypeptide(L)'
;RARVIKINPSLAQESLRYLALVYNKVLLTPTPSLDSALFYKLEPKFLRRHQLEWAATKAGAAELGTVIQLQALKQIHVDLIIVASVVVDPITGARIGKGKGYGDLEYAIMSQMGCVSNKTIIMTTCHESQLINDIPNHIMEQHDLPVDIVVTPKRYIYTKRSFQRPKRVYWNKLDPDMMINIPVLQELKRLEQQNIIKSQ
;
A
#
# COMPACT_ATOMS: atom_id res chain seq x y z
N ARG A 1 -10.30 -14.37 6.96
CA ARG A 1 -9.58 -14.60 5.68
C ARG A 1 -9.71 -13.33 4.84
N ALA A 2 -8.62 -12.76 4.33
CA ALA A 2 -8.66 -11.52 3.53
C ALA A 2 -9.48 -11.72 2.23
N ARG A 3 -10.17 -10.67 1.79
CA ARG A 3 -10.94 -10.61 0.53
C ARG A 3 -10.39 -9.54 -0.42
N VAL A 4 -10.05 -8.37 0.11
CA VAL A 4 -9.43 -7.27 -0.64
C VAL A 4 -8.00 -7.09 -0.15
N ILE A 5 -7.04 -7.17 -1.08
CA ILE A 5 -5.62 -7.12 -0.76
C ILE A 5 -4.98 -6.04 -1.64
N LYS A 6 -4.18 -5.16 -1.02
CA LYS A 6 -3.32 -4.23 -1.76
C LYS A 6 -1.90 -4.79 -1.80
N ILE A 7 -1.30 -4.86 -2.98
CA ILE A 7 0.07 -5.35 -3.17
C ILE A 7 0.83 -4.33 -3.99
N ASN A 8 2.08 -4.04 -3.65
CA ASN A 8 2.88 -3.09 -4.41
C ASN A 8 3.20 -3.63 -5.83
N PRO A 9 3.55 -2.76 -6.80
CA PRO A 9 3.70 -3.17 -8.19
C PRO A 9 5.11 -3.73 -8.51
N SER A 10 5.99 -3.95 -7.53
CA SER A 10 7.35 -4.44 -7.80
C SER A 10 7.34 -5.84 -8.40
N LEU A 11 8.35 -6.15 -9.24
CA LEU A 11 8.52 -7.48 -9.83
C LEU A 11 8.66 -8.56 -8.75
N ALA A 12 9.32 -8.25 -7.64
CA ALA A 12 9.51 -9.17 -6.52
C ALA A 12 8.18 -9.66 -5.89
N GLN A 13 7.08 -8.94 -6.09
CA GLN A 13 5.75 -9.31 -5.57
C GLN A 13 4.76 -9.71 -6.66
N GLU A 14 5.21 -9.91 -7.89
CA GLU A 14 4.34 -10.32 -9.00
C GLU A 14 3.68 -11.67 -8.76
N SER A 15 4.47 -12.67 -8.35
CA SER A 15 3.93 -13.99 -8.01
C SER A 15 2.88 -13.90 -6.90
N LEU A 16 3.01 -12.95 -5.97
CA LEU A 16 2.06 -12.75 -4.89
C LEU A 16 0.76 -12.09 -5.38
N ARG A 17 0.85 -11.16 -6.35
CA ARG A 17 -0.31 -10.62 -7.07
C ARG A 17 -1.04 -11.72 -7.85
N TYR A 18 -0.30 -12.57 -8.56
CA TYR A 18 -0.85 -13.72 -9.26
C TYR A 18 -1.59 -14.67 -8.29
N LEU A 19 -0.95 -15.06 -7.19
CA LEU A 19 -1.58 -15.93 -6.20
C LEU A 19 -2.82 -15.29 -5.59
N ALA A 20 -2.81 -13.98 -5.29
CA ALA A 20 -4.00 -13.29 -4.80
C ALA A 20 -5.19 -13.45 -5.77
N LEU A 21 -4.94 -13.28 -7.07
CA LEU A 21 -5.96 -13.46 -8.10
C LEU A 21 -6.43 -14.93 -8.22
N VAL A 22 -5.50 -15.89 -8.24
CA VAL A 22 -5.80 -17.34 -8.25
C VAL A 22 -6.67 -17.74 -7.06
N TYR A 23 -6.40 -17.18 -5.88
CA TYR A 23 -7.18 -17.41 -4.67
C TYR A 23 -8.45 -16.54 -4.57
N ASN A 24 -8.94 -15.99 -5.68
CA ASN A 24 -10.16 -15.19 -5.76
C ASN A 24 -10.18 -14.00 -4.78
N LYS A 25 -9.08 -13.25 -4.70
CA LYS A 25 -8.97 -12.01 -3.93
C LYS A 25 -9.09 -10.82 -4.87
N VAL A 26 -9.81 -9.78 -4.44
CA VAL A 26 -9.78 -8.50 -5.14
C VAL A 26 -8.41 -7.88 -4.90
N LEU A 27 -7.70 -7.59 -5.98
CA LEU A 27 -6.35 -7.02 -5.93
C LEU A 27 -6.41 -5.53 -6.22
N LEU A 28 -5.82 -4.74 -5.32
CA LEU A 28 -5.48 -3.34 -5.56
C LEU A 28 -3.97 -3.24 -5.80
N THR A 29 -3.56 -2.69 -6.94
CA THR A 29 -2.15 -2.41 -7.21
C THR A 29 -1.97 -0.93 -7.58
N PRO A 30 -0.96 -0.23 -7.05
CA PRO A 30 -0.69 1.16 -7.40
C PRO A 30 -0.53 1.36 -8.90
N THR A 31 -1.06 2.47 -9.41
CA THR A 31 -0.72 2.95 -10.75
C THR A 31 0.73 3.47 -10.76
N PRO A 32 1.40 3.56 -11.92
CA PRO A 32 2.69 4.23 -12.02
C PRO A 32 2.57 5.66 -11.47
N SER A 33 3.48 6.01 -10.56
CA SER A 33 3.71 7.37 -10.03
C SER A 33 2.48 8.13 -9.49
N LEU A 34 1.34 7.46 -9.31
CA LEU A 34 0.05 8.03 -8.89
C LEU A 34 -0.55 9.04 -9.89
N ASP A 35 -0.24 8.86 -11.18
CA ASP A 35 -0.43 9.86 -12.24
C ASP A 35 -1.89 10.10 -12.64
N SER A 36 -2.71 9.05 -12.57
CA SER A 36 -4.11 9.09 -13.06
C SER A 36 -5.12 8.68 -11.99
N ALA A 37 -4.71 7.83 -11.05
CA ALA A 37 -5.50 7.38 -9.93
C ALA A 37 -4.63 6.64 -8.92
N LEU A 38 -5.20 6.29 -7.76
CA LEU A 38 -4.45 5.62 -6.72
C LEU A 38 -4.14 4.15 -7.06
N PHE A 39 -5.13 3.40 -7.59
CA PHE A 39 -4.99 1.96 -7.82
C PHE A 39 -5.68 1.48 -9.10
N TYR A 40 -5.09 0.47 -9.73
CA TYR A 40 -5.83 -0.50 -10.55
C TYR A 40 -6.48 -1.54 -9.65
N LYS A 41 -7.74 -1.84 -9.93
CA LYS A 41 -8.54 -2.88 -9.29
C LYS A 41 -8.76 -4.05 -10.22
N LEU A 42 -8.36 -5.22 -9.77
CA LEU A 42 -8.58 -6.47 -10.47
C LEU A 42 -9.52 -7.33 -9.64
N GLU A 43 -10.66 -7.69 -10.22
CA GLU A 43 -11.64 -8.59 -9.61
C GLU A 43 -11.62 -9.92 -10.37
N PRO A 44 -11.16 -11.02 -9.75
CA PRO A 44 -10.98 -12.31 -10.44
C PRO A 44 -12.23 -12.84 -11.15
N LYS A 45 -13.43 -12.51 -10.66
CA LYS A 45 -14.72 -12.88 -11.32
C LYS A 45 -14.89 -12.30 -12.74
N PHE A 46 -14.15 -11.24 -13.08
CA PHE A 46 -14.18 -10.62 -14.41
C PHE A 46 -12.98 -11.01 -15.28
N LEU A 47 -12.10 -11.89 -14.78
CA LEU A 47 -10.91 -12.33 -15.48
C LEU A 47 -11.01 -13.81 -15.85
N ARG A 48 -10.54 -14.17 -17.04
CA ARG A 48 -10.38 -15.56 -17.44
C ARG A 48 -9.14 -16.16 -16.79
N ARG A 49 -9.14 -17.48 -16.55
CA ARG A 49 -8.03 -18.17 -15.88
C ARG A 49 -6.66 -17.95 -16.56
N HIS A 50 -6.62 -17.91 -17.89
CA HIS A 50 -5.38 -17.67 -18.64
C HIS A 50 -4.89 -16.22 -18.56
N GLN A 51 -5.73 -15.27 -18.12
CA GLN A 51 -5.37 -13.86 -17.96
C GLN A 51 -4.73 -13.55 -16.61
N LEU A 52 -4.83 -14.45 -15.61
CA LEU A 52 -4.44 -14.13 -14.24
C LEU A 52 -2.95 -13.82 -14.08
N GLU A 53 -2.10 -14.51 -14.84
CA GLU A 53 -0.65 -14.25 -14.85
C GLU A 53 -0.35 -12.89 -15.48
N TRP A 54 -0.94 -12.59 -16.64
CA TRP A 54 -0.83 -11.27 -17.27
C TRP A 54 -1.32 -10.15 -16.36
N ALA A 55 -2.51 -10.32 -15.75
CA ALA A 55 -3.12 -9.37 -14.83
C ALA A 55 -2.26 -9.07 -13.59
N ALA A 56 -1.36 -9.98 -13.19
CA ALA A 56 -0.44 -9.77 -12.09
C ALA A 56 0.75 -8.86 -12.46
N THR A 57 1.06 -8.69 -13.73
CA THR A 57 2.11 -7.78 -14.20
C THR A 57 1.65 -6.32 -14.10
N LYS A 58 2.58 -5.36 -14.16
CA LYS A 58 2.21 -3.94 -14.21
C LYS A 58 1.40 -3.59 -15.47
N ALA A 59 1.80 -4.14 -16.62
CA ALA A 59 1.15 -3.87 -17.90
C ALA A 59 -0.25 -4.47 -17.95
N GLY A 60 -0.40 -5.74 -17.55
CA GLY A 60 -1.72 -6.38 -17.51
C GLY A 60 -2.63 -5.80 -16.44
N ALA A 61 -2.11 -5.31 -15.32
CA ALA A 61 -2.92 -4.56 -14.36
C ALA A 61 -3.46 -3.24 -14.95
N ALA A 62 -2.66 -2.55 -15.77
CA ALA A 62 -3.10 -1.34 -16.47
C ALA A 62 -4.12 -1.63 -17.58
N GLU A 63 -3.96 -2.77 -18.27
CA GLU A 63 -4.85 -3.18 -19.37
C GLU A 63 -6.18 -3.76 -18.88
N LEU A 64 -6.14 -4.65 -17.89
CA LEU A 64 -7.30 -5.43 -17.43
C LEU A 64 -7.94 -4.87 -16.15
N GLY A 65 -7.22 -4.00 -15.43
CA GLY A 65 -7.70 -3.41 -14.18
C GLY A 65 -8.63 -2.22 -14.41
N THR A 66 -9.55 -2.01 -13.47
CA THR A 66 -10.35 -0.79 -13.44
C THR A 66 -9.70 0.23 -12.53
N VAL A 67 -9.65 1.48 -12.97
CA VAL A 67 -9.13 2.59 -12.15
C VAL A 67 -10.12 2.92 -11.04
N ILE A 68 -9.65 2.99 -9.79
CA ILE A 68 -10.48 3.44 -8.66
C ILE A 68 -10.21 4.92 -8.34
N GLN A 69 -11.27 5.72 -8.43
CA GLN A 69 -11.29 7.11 -7.98
C GLN A 69 -11.32 7.20 -6.45
N LEU A 70 -10.77 8.27 -5.87
CA LEU A 70 -10.64 8.41 -4.42
C LEU A 70 -11.95 8.15 -3.67
N GLN A 71 -13.05 8.77 -4.09
CA GLN A 71 -14.33 8.63 -3.40
C GLN A 71 -14.84 7.19 -3.35
N ALA A 72 -14.56 6.38 -4.37
CA ALA A 72 -14.96 4.98 -4.40
C ALA A 72 -14.22 4.14 -3.35
N LEU A 73 -13.05 4.58 -2.88
CA LEU A 73 -12.33 3.92 -1.78
C LEU A 73 -13.15 3.88 -0.48
N LYS A 74 -14.04 4.85 -0.25
CA LYS A 74 -14.91 4.87 0.95
C LYS A 74 -15.80 3.63 1.06
N GLN A 75 -16.09 2.97 -0.05
CA GLN A 75 -16.93 1.78 -0.11
C GLN A 75 -16.12 0.48 -0.07
N ILE A 76 -14.80 0.57 0.08
CA ILE A 76 -13.88 -0.57 0.05
C ILE A 76 -13.30 -0.73 1.45
N HIS A 77 -13.24 -1.97 1.92
CA HIS A 77 -12.46 -2.33 3.10
C HIS A 77 -11.27 -3.18 2.68
N VAL A 78 -10.05 -2.72 2.95
CA VAL A 78 -8.82 -3.45 2.64
C VAL A 78 -8.37 -4.25 3.86
N ASP A 79 -8.28 -5.56 3.69
CA ASP A 79 -7.99 -6.50 4.76
C ASP A 79 -6.47 -6.65 5.00
N LEU A 80 -5.69 -6.64 3.90
CA LEU A 80 -4.25 -6.89 3.90
C LEU A 80 -3.55 -5.95 2.92
N ILE A 81 -2.42 -5.40 3.36
CA ILE A 81 -1.54 -4.57 2.55
C ILE A 81 -0.15 -5.20 2.57
N ILE A 82 0.42 -5.38 1.38
CA ILE A 82 1.77 -5.89 1.20
C ILE A 82 2.65 -4.76 0.67
N VAL A 83 3.52 -4.26 1.53
CA VAL A 83 4.43 -3.15 1.24
C VAL A 83 5.79 -3.68 0.80
N ALA A 84 6.55 -2.81 0.11
CA ALA A 84 7.96 -3.07 -0.19
C ALA A 84 8.82 -2.52 0.94
N SER A 85 9.97 -3.14 1.17
CA SER A 85 10.95 -2.67 2.15
C SER A 85 12.35 -2.96 1.65
N VAL A 86 13.27 -2.03 1.89
CA VAL A 86 14.71 -2.21 1.69
C VAL A 86 15.31 -2.88 2.92
N VAL A 87 14.96 -2.40 4.11
CA VAL A 87 15.28 -3.05 5.40
C VAL A 87 14.08 -2.99 6.34
N VAL A 88 14.02 -3.93 7.27
CA VAL A 88 12.94 -4.07 8.26
C VAL A 88 13.51 -4.49 9.60
N ASP A 89 13.02 -3.87 10.67
CA ASP A 89 13.25 -4.35 12.03
C ASP A 89 12.19 -5.39 12.39
N PRO A 90 12.58 -6.65 12.62
CA PRO A 90 11.63 -7.74 12.89
C PRO A 90 10.94 -7.63 14.26
N ILE A 91 11.50 -6.86 15.20
CA ILE A 91 10.95 -6.67 16.54
C ILE A 91 9.97 -5.50 16.54
N THR A 92 10.41 -4.33 16.07
CA THR A 92 9.62 -3.10 16.17
C THR A 92 8.62 -2.94 15.02
N GLY A 93 8.91 -3.55 13.86
CA GLY A 93 8.18 -3.35 12.61
C GLY A 93 8.54 -2.06 11.88
N ALA A 94 9.56 -1.33 12.34
CA ALA A 94 10.14 -0.24 11.56
C ALA A 94 10.61 -0.75 10.19
N ARG A 95 10.48 0.07 9.15
CA ARG A 95 10.96 -0.28 7.83
C ARG A 95 11.51 0.94 7.11
N ILE A 96 12.46 0.71 6.22
CA ILE A 96 12.98 1.74 5.33
C ILE A 96 12.62 1.34 3.89
N GLY A 97 12.00 2.26 3.17
CA GLY A 97 11.69 2.12 1.75
C GLY A 97 12.84 2.56 0.83
N LYS A 98 12.56 2.72 -0.46
CA LYS A 98 13.53 3.27 -1.42
C LYS A 98 13.73 4.79 -1.32
N GLY A 99 13.07 5.46 -0.38
CA GLY A 99 13.20 6.91 -0.14
C GLY A 99 12.13 7.80 -0.79
N LYS A 100 11.34 7.31 -1.76
CA LYS A 100 10.29 8.14 -2.41
C LYS A 100 9.00 8.32 -1.59
N GLY A 101 8.81 7.59 -0.49
CA GLY A 101 7.61 7.71 0.36
C GLY A 101 6.27 7.24 -0.24
N TYR A 102 6.21 6.74 -1.48
CA TYR A 102 4.93 6.37 -2.11
C TYR A 102 4.10 5.33 -1.34
N GLY A 103 4.73 4.28 -0.81
CA GLY A 103 3.99 3.26 -0.06
C GLY A 103 3.36 3.78 1.24
N ASP A 104 4.04 4.74 1.87
CA ASP A 104 3.59 5.44 3.06
C ASP A 104 2.44 6.41 2.72
N LEU A 105 2.61 7.16 1.63
CA LEU A 105 1.60 8.08 1.09
C LEU A 105 0.33 7.35 0.65
N GLU A 106 0.43 6.25 -0.09
CA GLU A 106 -0.70 5.42 -0.49
C GLU A 106 -1.53 4.98 0.72
N TYR A 107 -0.87 4.52 1.79
CA TYR A 107 -1.56 4.14 3.03
C TYR A 107 -2.20 5.35 3.72
N ALA A 108 -1.51 6.49 3.77
CA ALA A 108 -2.04 7.72 4.36
C ALA A 108 -3.33 8.17 3.66
N ILE A 109 -3.35 8.12 2.31
CA ILE A 109 -4.54 8.40 1.49
C ILE A 109 -5.65 7.39 1.80
N MET A 110 -5.33 6.09 1.81
CA MET A 110 -6.29 5.03 2.16
C MET A 110 -6.91 5.23 3.55
N SER A 111 -6.10 5.62 4.53
CA SER A 111 -6.54 5.89 5.91
C SER A 111 -7.48 7.09 5.95
N GLN A 112 -7.13 8.17 5.25
CA GLN A 112 -7.96 9.38 5.20
C GLN A 112 -9.29 9.15 4.46
N MET A 113 -9.29 8.27 3.46
CA MET A 113 -10.50 7.82 2.76
C MET A 113 -11.31 6.76 3.55
N GLY A 114 -10.80 6.27 4.68
CA GLY A 114 -11.49 5.33 5.56
C GLY A 114 -11.52 3.88 5.06
N CYS A 115 -10.71 3.52 4.06
CA CYS A 115 -10.71 2.17 3.49
C CYS A 115 -9.79 1.18 4.23
N VAL A 116 -8.99 1.68 5.18
CA VAL A 116 -8.14 0.89 6.08
C VAL A 116 -8.41 1.25 7.54
N SER A 117 -8.04 0.36 8.44
CA SER A 117 -8.15 0.58 9.88
C SER A 117 -7.00 -0.10 10.63
N ASN A 118 -6.97 0.02 11.96
CA ASN A 118 -6.03 -0.72 12.81
C ASN A 118 -6.15 -2.25 12.67
N LYS A 119 -7.27 -2.76 12.15
CA LYS A 119 -7.50 -4.18 11.85
C LYS A 119 -6.90 -4.62 10.52
N THR A 120 -6.64 -3.69 9.58
CA THR A 120 -5.96 -3.99 8.33
C THR A 120 -4.54 -4.47 8.65
N ILE A 121 -4.15 -5.64 8.15
CA ILE A 121 -2.80 -6.17 8.37
C ILE A 121 -1.84 -5.54 7.36
N ILE A 122 -0.67 -5.11 7.82
CA ILE A 122 0.44 -4.66 6.97
C ILE A 122 1.53 -5.71 7.02
N MET A 123 1.92 -6.21 5.86
CA MET A 123 2.93 -7.24 5.71
C MET A 123 4.01 -6.80 4.74
N THR A 124 5.21 -7.33 4.89
CA THR A 124 6.28 -7.23 3.91
C THR A 124 6.93 -8.59 3.68
N THR A 125 7.46 -8.77 2.47
CA THR A 125 8.24 -9.95 2.07
C THR A 125 9.67 -9.49 1.81
N CYS A 126 10.65 -10.10 2.46
CA CYS A 126 12.05 -9.71 2.32
C CYS A 126 12.99 -10.92 2.48
N HIS A 127 14.25 -10.73 2.08
CA HIS A 127 15.30 -11.68 2.39
C HIS A 127 15.77 -11.52 3.86
N GLU A 128 16.35 -12.56 4.46
CA GLU A 128 16.87 -12.51 5.84
C GLU A 128 17.95 -11.41 6.01
N SER A 129 18.74 -11.13 4.97
CA SER A 129 19.74 -10.05 5.01
C SER A 129 19.16 -8.64 5.07
N GLN A 130 17.85 -8.49 4.86
CA GLN A 130 17.14 -7.21 5.00
C GLN A 130 16.59 -7.00 6.41
N LEU A 131 16.77 -7.99 7.31
CA LEU A 131 16.39 -7.85 8.72
C LEU A 131 17.52 -7.18 9.50
N ILE A 132 17.21 -6.05 10.12
CA ILE A 132 18.17 -5.23 10.88
C ILE A 132 17.58 -4.97 12.26
N ASN A 133 18.30 -5.34 13.32
CA ASN A 133 17.73 -5.40 14.68
C ASN A 133 17.88 -4.08 15.49
N ASP A 134 18.24 -2.99 14.83
CA ASP A 134 18.63 -1.73 15.46
C ASP A 134 18.29 -0.50 14.60
N ILE A 135 17.20 -0.55 13.83
CA ILE A 135 16.69 0.65 13.14
C ILE A 135 16.36 1.72 14.20
N PRO A 136 17.04 2.88 14.22
CA PRO A 136 16.86 3.84 15.30
C PRO A 136 15.44 4.39 15.35
N ASN A 137 14.78 4.35 16.50
CA ASN A 137 13.38 4.81 16.60
C ASN A 137 13.15 6.26 16.12
N HIS A 138 14.16 7.14 16.24
CA HIS A 138 14.05 8.55 15.87
C HIS A 138 14.00 8.79 14.36
N ILE A 139 14.34 7.80 13.52
CA ILE A 139 14.20 7.92 12.07
C ILE A 139 12.80 7.54 11.57
N MET A 140 11.95 6.95 12.44
CA MET A 140 10.55 6.69 12.13
C MET A 140 9.73 7.94 12.46
N GLU A 141 9.13 8.54 11.44
CA GLU A 141 8.27 9.70 11.55
C GLU A 141 6.77 9.33 11.56
N GLN A 142 5.92 10.30 11.92
CA GLN A 142 4.46 10.12 11.96
C GLN A 142 3.82 9.68 10.63
N HIS A 143 4.51 9.93 9.52
CA HIS A 143 4.04 9.61 8.18
C HIS A 143 4.55 8.24 7.69
N ASP A 144 5.43 7.58 8.44
CA ASP A 144 5.96 6.26 8.08
C ASP A 144 5.03 5.14 8.51
N LEU A 145 4.86 4.14 7.64
CA LEU A 145 4.02 2.99 7.86
C LEU A 145 4.82 1.78 8.37
N PRO A 146 4.67 1.40 9.66
CA PRO A 146 5.26 0.17 10.18
C PRO A 146 4.54 -1.08 9.65
N VAL A 147 5.22 -2.22 9.72
CA VAL A 147 4.67 -3.53 9.34
C VAL A 147 4.28 -4.35 10.57
N ASP A 148 3.22 -5.15 10.46
CA ASP A 148 2.80 -6.10 11.50
C ASP A 148 3.45 -7.47 11.31
N ILE A 149 3.71 -7.86 10.06
CA ILE A 149 4.22 -9.18 9.70
C ILE A 149 5.39 -9.04 8.73
N VAL A 150 6.47 -9.76 9.01
CA VAL A 150 7.61 -9.91 8.11
C VAL A 150 7.68 -11.36 7.67
N VAL A 151 7.72 -11.61 6.36
CA VAL A 151 7.85 -12.95 5.79
C VAL A 151 9.16 -13.06 5.04
N THR A 152 9.94 -14.07 5.40
CA THR A 152 11.18 -14.45 4.72
C THR A 152 11.06 -15.87 4.16
N PRO A 153 12.02 -16.33 3.33
CA PRO A 153 12.06 -17.73 2.92
C PRO A 153 12.18 -18.73 4.08
N LYS A 154 12.60 -18.30 5.27
CA LYS A 154 12.83 -19.19 6.43
C LYS A 154 11.70 -19.15 7.45
N ARG A 155 10.99 -18.03 7.59
CA ARG A 155 10.03 -17.80 8.68
C ARG A 155 9.08 -16.65 8.44
N TYR A 156 8.02 -16.61 9.23
CA TYR A 156 7.16 -15.45 9.42
C TYR A 156 7.38 -14.90 10.83
N ILE A 157 7.35 -13.58 10.96
CA ILE A 157 7.60 -12.86 12.22
C ILE A 157 6.46 -11.89 12.45
N TYR A 158 5.82 -11.97 13.61
CA TYR A 158 4.88 -10.96 14.09
C TYR A 158 5.66 -9.90 14.86
N THR A 159 5.57 -8.66 14.41
CA THR A 159 6.24 -7.52 15.07
C THR A 159 5.42 -7.05 16.27
N LYS A 160 6.02 -6.25 17.13
CA LYS A 160 5.31 -5.59 18.24
C LYS A 160 4.48 -4.38 17.80
N ARG A 161 4.58 -3.96 16.53
CA ARG A 161 4.04 -2.70 16.00
C ARG A 161 4.31 -1.52 16.97
N SER A 162 5.57 -1.22 17.21
CA SER A 162 5.99 -0.20 18.18
C SER A 162 5.65 1.24 17.75
N PHE A 163 5.23 1.45 16.50
CA PHE A 163 4.93 2.76 15.93
C PHE A 163 3.46 2.89 15.55
N GLN A 164 2.94 4.12 15.63
CA GLN A 164 1.61 4.42 15.10
C GLN A 164 1.64 4.43 13.57
N ARG A 165 0.50 4.10 12.96
CA ARG A 165 0.34 4.20 11.52
C ARG A 165 -0.12 5.61 11.12
N PRO A 166 0.22 6.07 9.91
CA PRO A 166 -0.24 7.36 9.41
C PRO A 166 -1.76 7.41 9.38
N LYS A 167 -2.37 8.39 10.06
CA LYS A 167 -3.85 8.52 10.09
C LYS A 167 -4.39 9.25 8.87
N ARG A 168 -3.55 10.05 8.23
CA ARG A 168 -3.87 10.98 7.15
C ARG A 168 -2.61 11.39 6.40
N VAL A 169 -2.78 12.11 5.30
CA VAL A 169 -1.67 12.77 4.61
C VAL A 169 -1.19 13.97 5.42
N TYR A 170 0.13 14.04 5.66
CA TYR A 170 0.78 15.15 6.36
C TYR A 170 1.31 16.15 5.32
N TRP A 171 0.48 17.12 4.94
CA TRP A 171 0.79 18.08 3.87
C TRP A 171 2.13 18.81 4.05
N ASN A 172 2.53 19.09 5.28
CA ASN A 172 3.80 19.74 5.62
C ASN A 172 5.04 18.83 5.47
N LYS A 173 4.85 17.54 5.21
CA LYS A 173 5.91 16.54 4.99
C LYS A 173 6.04 16.13 3.53
N LEU A 174 5.13 16.60 2.67
CA LEU A 174 5.21 16.32 1.25
C LEU A 174 6.25 17.21 0.58
N ASP A 175 6.96 16.63 -0.37
CA ASP A 175 7.74 17.39 -1.34
C ASP A 175 6.77 18.31 -2.13
N PRO A 176 7.04 19.63 -2.22
CA PRO A 176 6.24 20.55 -3.01
C PRO A 176 5.97 20.07 -4.44
N ASP A 177 6.94 19.39 -5.06
CA ASP A 177 6.80 18.87 -6.43
C ASP A 177 5.77 17.73 -6.51
N MET A 178 5.55 16.98 -5.43
CA MET A 178 4.51 15.94 -5.40
C MET A 178 3.11 16.55 -5.52
N MET A 179 2.86 17.71 -4.91
CA MET A 179 1.55 18.38 -5.01
C MET A 179 1.25 18.88 -6.42
N ILE A 180 2.29 19.23 -7.18
CA ILE A 180 2.17 19.68 -8.58
C ILE A 180 1.96 18.47 -9.49
N ASN A 181 2.74 17.41 -9.29
CA ASN A 181 2.84 16.30 -10.24
C ASN A 181 1.90 15.13 -9.96
N ILE A 182 1.26 15.06 -8.79
CA ILE A 182 0.39 13.95 -8.39
C ILE A 182 -1.07 14.43 -8.30
N PRO A 183 -1.90 14.21 -9.34
CA PRO A 183 -3.28 14.68 -9.37
C PRO A 183 -4.14 14.15 -8.22
N VAL A 184 -3.86 12.92 -7.75
CA VAL A 184 -4.63 12.33 -6.64
C VAL A 184 -4.47 13.12 -5.33
N LEU A 185 -3.34 13.80 -5.13
CA LEU A 185 -3.13 14.66 -3.96
C LEU A 185 -3.92 15.97 -4.06
N GLN A 186 -4.02 16.54 -5.26
CA GLN A 186 -4.83 17.72 -5.52
C GLN A 186 -6.31 17.42 -5.28
N GLU A 187 -6.79 16.27 -5.77
CA GLU A 187 -8.16 15.82 -5.52
C GLU A 187 -8.40 15.60 -4.02
N LEU A 188 -7.49 14.90 -3.33
CA LEU A 188 -7.64 14.65 -1.88
C LEU A 188 -7.72 15.97 -1.10
N LYS A 189 -6.85 16.93 -1.40
CA LYS A 189 -6.85 18.26 -0.77
C LYS A 189 -8.16 19.01 -1.02
N ARG A 190 -8.71 18.91 -2.23
CA ARG A 190 -10.02 19.50 -2.58
C ARG A 190 -11.15 18.85 -1.78
N LEU A 191 -11.15 17.52 -1.63
CA LEU A 191 -12.15 16.80 -0.81
C LEU A 191 -12.07 17.18 0.67
N GLU A 192 -10.87 17.42 1.18
CA GLU A 192 -10.65 17.89 2.55
C GLU A 192 -11.19 19.31 2.76
N GLN A 193 -10.90 20.24 1.83
CA GLN A 193 -11.40 21.61 1.86
C GLN A 193 -12.93 21.70 1.77
N GLN A 194 -13.56 20.72 1.11
CA GLN A 194 -15.02 20.60 1.01
C GLN A 194 -15.65 19.89 2.21
N ASN A 195 -14.89 19.53 3.24
CA ASN A 195 -15.34 18.75 4.41
C ASN A 195 -15.96 17.38 4.05
N ILE A 196 -15.64 16.83 2.88
CA ILE A 196 -16.11 15.50 2.44
C ILE A 196 -15.34 14.38 3.14
N ILE A 197 -14.09 14.66 3.54
CA ILE A 197 -13.24 13.82 4.36
C ILE A 197 -12.74 14.63 5.55
N LYS A 198 -12.31 13.95 6.62
CA LYS A 198 -11.86 14.63 7.84
C LYS A 198 -10.67 15.55 7.53
N SER A 199 -10.78 16.80 7.97
CA SER A 199 -9.73 17.82 7.88
C SER A 199 -8.62 17.58 8.91
N GLN A 200 -7.51 18.30 8.74
CA GLN A 200 -6.42 18.33 9.73
C GLN A 200 -6.87 18.84 11.10
#